data_AF-A0A6L4YZF0-F1
#
_entry.id   AF-A0A6L4YZF0-F1
#
_cell.length_a   1.000
_cell.length_b   1.000
_cell.length_c   1.000
_cell.angle_alpha   90.00
_cell.angle_beta   90.00
_cell.angle_gamma   90.00
#
_symmetry.space_group_name_H-M   'P 1'
#
loop_
_entity.id
_entity.type
_entity.pdbx_description
1 polymer ?
#
loop_
_entity_poly.entity_id
_entity_poly.type
_entity_poly.pdbx_seq_one_letter_code
_entity_poly.pdbx_strand_id
1 'polypeptide(L)'
;MRTFIISFFLLISTLLHSQEWKTFCESSGFLKTPSYDETISYCFRLSEASPIASMKNIGVSPQGREIPMMIIDRDGLTDSQQIRAKGRIIVLIQACIHPGEPDGKDAMLSFLRDLLIDKKHKEILENVSILFIPILNVDGHERFGPYNRINQNGPEEMGWRTNAQNLNLNRDFLKADSPEMKQWLKMFSSWLPDFFIDTHTTDGADYQYALTYDLEVYGNLDSGLTRWLNNIYEPRITASMKTSGFLIFPYVQFRKWHDPRSGLRTGVAPPMISQGYAAIQNRPGLLIETHMLKDYKTRVEATYSMIENTLSILNHQAGTLKTLINMADLSTAATGFRTQKFPILIKTSQKDSTMVRFEGFDYTIQKSDLTGGDWFVYDNKKPVTLTLPFFNKTYPEKEINLPEAYIIPVEYAHVADILKLHGIVTDRLTEPTEIMVKSYKFRDYEFRKTPNEGRQMVTTQYDETEELRKFPKGSIVVLMNQRTARVIASILEPAASGSFVEWGFFNQIFEQKEYSETYVMEKMAREMLEKDPQLKKEFLEKMAKDTEFSKDQWNILNWFYSRTPYWDKQFLNYPVGRIFDKTTITYLRKISLPSE
;
A
#
# COMPACT_ATOMS: atom_id res chain seq x y z
N MET A 1 48.23 1.10 40.08
CA MET A 1 47.00 0.63 40.75
C MET A 1 45.84 1.63 40.68
N ARG A 2 46.01 2.92 40.99
CA ARG A 2 44.90 3.91 40.95
C ARG A 2 44.23 4.08 39.57
N THR A 3 44.97 4.05 38.47
CA THR A 3 44.43 4.15 37.10
C THR A 3 43.64 2.90 36.68
N PHE A 4 44.07 1.70 37.11
CA PHE A 4 43.36 0.45 36.83
C PHE A 4 42.05 0.33 37.62
N ILE A 5 41.99 0.83 38.85
CA ILE A 5 40.77 0.81 39.68
C ILE A 5 39.73 1.78 39.10
N ILE A 6 40.13 2.96 38.63
CA ILE A 6 39.21 3.93 38.01
C ILE A 6 38.63 3.39 36.69
N SER A 7 39.44 2.75 35.84
CA SER A 7 38.93 2.09 34.63
C SER A 7 38.00 0.91 34.92
N PHE A 8 38.23 0.15 36.00
CA PHE A 8 37.37 -0.96 36.40
C PHE A 8 36.01 -0.49 36.96
N PHE A 9 35.99 0.59 37.75
CA PHE A 9 34.74 1.19 38.26
C PHE A 9 33.92 1.88 37.16
N LEU A 10 34.56 2.55 36.19
CA LEU A 10 33.87 3.09 35.01
C LEU A 10 33.22 1.98 34.18
N LEU A 11 33.92 0.86 33.94
CA LEU A 11 33.36 -0.27 33.20
C LEU A 11 32.15 -0.90 33.91
N ILE A 12 32.21 -1.05 35.24
CA ILE A 12 31.10 -1.60 36.04
C ILE A 12 29.89 -0.66 36.03
N SER A 13 30.10 0.66 36.13
CA SER A 13 29.00 1.63 36.10
C SER A 13 28.29 1.67 34.74
N THR A 14 29.03 1.56 33.63
CA THR A 14 28.45 1.48 32.28
C THR A 14 27.70 0.16 32.06
N LEU A 15 28.19 -0.95 32.61
CA LEU A 15 27.52 -2.26 32.51
C LEU A 15 26.22 -2.31 33.34
N LEU A 16 26.21 -1.71 34.54
CA LEU A 16 25.01 -1.62 35.39
C LEU A 16 23.93 -0.72 34.76
N HIS A 17 24.32 0.42 34.20
CA HIS A 17 23.38 1.32 33.52
C HIS A 17 22.80 0.67 32.24
N SER A 18 23.61 -0.05 31.46
CA SER A 18 23.13 -0.76 30.27
C SER A 18 22.16 -1.91 30.61
N GLN A 19 22.32 -2.58 31.76
CA GLN A 19 21.36 -3.62 32.19
C GLN A 19 19.96 -3.07 32.53
N GLU A 20 19.85 -1.82 32.98
CA GLU A 20 18.57 -1.17 33.33
C GLU A 20 17.69 -0.87 32.10
N TRP A 21 18.31 -0.76 30.92
CA TRP A 21 17.65 -0.37 29.67
C TRP A 21 17.46 -1.52 28.69
N LYS A 22 17.76 -2.77 29.06
CA LYS A 22 17.44 -3.91 28.20
C LYS A 22 15.96 -3.89 27.80
N THR A 23 15.69 -4.18 26.53
CA THR A 23 14.30 -4.33 26.08
C THR A 23 13.68 -5.58 26.72
N PHE A 24 12.36 -5.67 26.70
CA PHE A 24 11.65 -6.87 27.17
C PHE A 24 12.07 -8.12 26.40
N CYS A 25 12.19 -8.00 25.08
CA CYS A 25 12.66 -9.06 24.20
C CYS A 25 14.06 -9.54 24.59
N GLU A 26 15.04 -8.65 24.74
CA GLU A 26 16.39 -9.00 25.16
C GLU A 26 16.45 -9.61 26.57
N SER A 27 15.65 -9.08 27.50
CA SER A 27 15.57 -9.58 28.88
C SER A 27 15.01 -11.00 28.95
N SER A 28 14.13 -11.36 28.01
CA SER A 28 13.61 -12.72 27.85
C SER A 28 14.56 -13.67 27.10
N GLY A 29 15.70 -13.18 26.60
CA GLY A 29 16.57 -13.95 25.72
C GLY A 29 15.98 -14.17 24.32
N PHE A 30 15.19 -13.20 23.82
CA PHE A 30 14.47 -13.25 22.55
C PHE A 30 13.44 -14.38 22.45
N LEU A 31 12.75 -14.65 23.55
CA LEU A 31 11.65 -15.62 23.60
C LEU A 31 10.28 -14.95 23.64
N LYS A 32 10.21 -13.68 24.07
CA LYS A 32 8.96 -12.94 24.27
C LYS A 32 9.03 -11.56 23.65
N THR A 33 7.86 -11.00 23.35
CA THR A 33 7.69 -9.61 22.90
C THR A 33 6.77 -8.86 23.89
N PRO A 34 6.96 -7.55 24.14
CA PRO A 34 6.15 -6.82 25.12
C PRO A 34 4.69 -6.62 24.66
N SER A 35 3.78 -6.52 25.63
CA SER A 35 2.41 -6.02 25.44
C SER A 35 2.37 -4.55 24.98
N TYR A 36 1.18 -4.04 24.62
CA TYR A 36 1.01 -2.62 24.28
C TYR A 36 1.50 -1.71 25.41
N ASP A 37 1.03 -1.91 26.65
CA ASP A 37 1.38 -1.05 27.78
C ASP A 37 2.88 -1.07 28.08
N GLU A 38 3.52 -2.24 28.02
CA GLU A 38 4.97 -2.37 28.20
C GLU A 38 5.75 -1.67 27.06
N THR A 39 5.27 -1.81 25.82
CA THR A 39 5.87 -1.15 24.65
C THR A 39 5.80 0.37 24.80
N ILE A 40 4.61 0.91 25.09
CA ILE A 40 4.39 2.35 25.20
C ILE A 40 5.12 2.92 26.42
N SER A 41 5.13 2.21 27.55
CA SER A 41 5.89 2.60 28.75
C SER A 41 7.39 2.66 28.47
N TYR A 42 7.94 1.70 27.72
CA TYR A 42 9.35 1.71 27.34
C TYR A 42 9.68 2.87 26.39
N CYS A 43 8.84 3.12 25.38
CA CYS A 43 8.97 4.29 24.49
C CYS A 43 8.93 5.62 25.26
N PHE A 44 8.02 5.74 26.23
CA PHE A 44 7.91 6.93 27.08
C PHE A 44 9.16 7.14 27.94
N ARG A 45 9.69 6.07 28.55
CA ARG A 45 10.96 6.15 29.28
C ARG A 45 12.12 6.60 28.38
N LEU A 46 12.18 6.13 27.14
CA LEU A 46 13.20 6.57 26.18
C LEU A 46 13.09 8.06 25.85
N SER A 47 11.88 8.60 25.71
CA SER A 47 11.68 10.05 25.49
C SER A 47 12.05 10.88 26.71
N GLU A 48 11.73 10.41 27.93
CA GLU A 48 12.11 11.14 29.16
C GLU A 48 13.63 11.14 29.40
N ALA A 49 14.33 10.09 28.96
CA ALA A 49 15.77 9.96 29.12
C ALA A 49 16.59 10.74 28.07
N SER A 50 15.96 11.32 27.04
CA SER A 50 16.69 11.93 25.93
C SER A 50 15.96 13.14 25.34
N PRO A 51 16.56 14.35 25.35
CA PRO A 51 15.92 15.56 24.84
C PRO A 51 15.71 15.58 23.31
N ILE A 52 16.28 14.60 22.61
CA ILE A 52 16.15 14.43 21.15
C ILE A 52 15.04 13.45 20.76
N ALA A 53 14.30 12.92 21.74
CA ALA A 53 13.19 12.00 21.53
C ALA A 53 11.91 12.56 22.14
N SER A 54 10.79 12.35 21.46
CA SER A 54 9.47 12.76 21.92
C SER A 54 8.41 11.78 21.43
N MET A 55 7.22 11.85 22.02
CA MET A 55 6.07 11.04 21.62
C MET A 55 4.90 11.92 21.20
N LYS A 56 4.16 11.44 20.21
CA LYS A 56 2.93 12.06 19.72
C LYS A 56 1.91 10.97 19.41
N ASN A 57 0.68 11.13 19.89
CA ASN A 57 -0.42 10.26 19.46
C ASN A 57 -0.89 10.68 18.05
N ILE A 58 -1.03 9.71 17.13
CA ILE A 58 -1.57 9.97 15.78
C ILE A 58 -3.09 9.77 15.72
N GLY A 59 -3.69 9.08 16.70
CA GLY A 59 -5.14 8.90 16.80
C GLY A 59 -5.53 7.73 17.70
N VAL A 60 -6.73 7.20 17.51
CA VAL A 60 -7.24 6.08 18.32
C VAL A 60 -7.80 4.96 17.45
N SER A 61 -7.70 3.73 17.94
CA SER A 61 -8.27 2.53 17.34
C SER A 61 -9.79 2.39 17.58
N PRO A 62 -10.48 1.42 16.95
CA PRO A 62 -11.88 1.11 17.22
C PRO A 62 -12.19 0.82 18.70
N GLN A 63 -11.27 0.22 19.45
CA GLN A 63 -11.43 0.00 20.90
C GLN A 63 -10.95 1.17 21.76
N GLY A 64 -10.55 2.29 21.15
CA GLY A 64 -10.16 3.51 21.86
C GLY A 64 -8.72 3.53 22.37
N ARG A 65 -7.86 2.60 21.94
CA ARG A 65 -6.42 2.66 22.27
C ARG A 65 -5.73 3.71 21.44
N GLU A 66 -4.84 4.47 22.05
CA GLU A 66 -4.00 5.43 21.35
C GLU A 66 -3.07 4.71 20.37
N ILE A 67 -2.64 5.42 19.32
CA ILE A 67 -1.65 4.95 18.36
C ILE A 67 -0.44 5.89 18.48
N PRO A 68 0.49 5.64 19.41
CA PRO A 68 1.61 6.54 19.63
C PRO A 68 2.67 6.41 18.53
N MET A 69 3.34 7.50 18.24
CA MET A 69 4.48 7.59 17.35
C MET A 69 5.62 8.32 18.08
N MET A 70 6.82 7.76 18.03
CA MET A 70 8.04 8.44 18.49
C MET A 70 8.59 9.34 17.38
N ILE A 71 9.15 10.48 17.78
CA ILE A 71 9.88 11.41 16.91
C ILE A 71 11.29 11.57 17.48
N ILE A 72 12.30 11.23 16.69
CA ILE A 72 13.71 11.35 17.05
C ILE A 72 14.37 12.34 16.10
N ASP A 73 14.83 13.45 16.64
CA ASP A 73 15.50 14.52 15.90
C ASP A 73 16.63 15.11 16.73
N ARG A 74 17.80 15.32 16.12
CA ARG A 74 19.01 15.80 16.80
C ARG A 74 18.80 17.09 17.61
N ASP A 75 17.90 17.96 17.18
CA ASP A 75 17.63 19.24 17.85
C ASP A 75 16.32 19.20 18.67
N GLY A 76 15.71 18.01 18.86
CA GLY A 76 14.47 17.82 19.61
C GLY A 76 13.22 18.35 18.89
N LEU A 77 13.26 18.51 17.56
CA LEU A 77 12.16 19.05 16.79
C LEU A 77 11.01 18.04 16.63
N THR A 78 9.78 18.53 16.69
CA THR A 78 8.54 17.73 16.63
C THR A 78 7.62 18.10 15.46
N ASP A 79 8.10 18.97 14.57
CA ASP A 79 7.38 19.48 13.41
C ASP A 79 8.14 19.22 12.10
N SER A 80 7.42 18.76 11.09
CA SER A 80 8.01 18.36 9.81
C SER A 80 8.62 19.54 9.04
N GLN A 81 8.03 20.74 9.13
CA GLN A 81 8.55 21.92 8.45
C GLN A 81 9.85 22.40 9.09
N GLN A 82 9.90 22.41 10.43
CA GLN A 82 11.11 22.77 11.18
C GLN A 82 12.26 21.80 10.90
N ILE A 83 11.98 20.48 10.88
CA ILE A 83 12.97 19.45 10.54
C ILE A 83 13.52 19.66 9.13
N ARG A 84 12.65 19.88 8.15
CA ARG A 84 13.06 20.14 6.76
C ARG A 84 13.84 21.44 6.62
N ALA A 85 13.51 22.47 7.40
CA ALA A 85 14.27 23.72 7.45
C ALA A 85 15.71 23.53 7.97
N LYS A 86 15.97 22.50 8.79
CA LYS A 86 17.33 22.06 9.16
C LYS A 86 18.04 21.26 8.06
N GLY A 87 17.36 20.99 6.95
CA GLY A 87 17.90 20.25 5.81
C GLY A 87 17.85 18.73 5.95
N ARG A 88 17.27 18.19 7.03
CA ARG A 88 17.15 16.75 7.27
C ARG A 88 16.04 16.12 6.44
N ILE A 89 16.22 14.85 6.10
CA ILE A 89 15.15 14.00 5.56
C ILE A 89 14.40 13.32 6.72
N ILE A 90 13.13 13.04 6.49
CA ILE A 90 12.25 12.39 7.47
C ILE A 90 12.04 10.93 7.05
N VAL A 91 12.39 9.99 7.92
CA VAL A 91 12.21 8.55 7.67
C VAL A 91 11.11 8.03 8.58
N LEU A 92 10.06 7.46 8.01
CA LEU A 92 9.01 6.77 8.75
C LEU A 92 9.33 5.29 8.83
N ILE A 93 9.33 4.74 10.03
CA ILE A 93 9.45 3.32 10.31
C ILE A 93 8.17 2.90 11.04
N GLN A 94 7.50 1.87 10.57
CA GLN A 94 6.34 1.32 11.27
C GLN A 94 6.51 -0.18 11.51
N ALA A 95 5.92 -0.64 12.61
CA ALA A 95 5.85 -2.05 12.97
C ALA A 95 4.45 -2.45 13.39
N CYS A 96 4.22 -3.76 13.43
CA CYS A 96 2.97 -4.38 13.87
C CYS A 96 1.72 -3.80 13.17
N ILE A 97 1.81 -3.52 11.86
CA ILE A 97 0.59 -3.42 11.04
C ILE A 97 -0.11 -4.78 10.97
N HIS A 98 0.67 -5.87 11.00
CA HIS A 98 0.25 -7.22 11.35
C HIS A 98 0.92 -7.64 12.68
N PRO A 99 0.27 -7.44 13.83
CA PRO A 99 0.86 -7.65 15.17
C PRO A 99 1.37 -9.05 15.52
N GLY A 100 1.05 -10.06 14.71
CA GLY A 100 1.71 -11.37 14.80
C GLY A 100 3.15 -11.39 14.28
N GLU A 101 3.66 -10.27 13.77
CA GLU A 101 5.00 -10.09 13.20
C GLU A 101 5.74 -8.97 13.98
N PRO A 102 6.09 -9.20 15.26
CA PRO A 102 6.60 -8.17 16.16
C PRO A 102 8.09 -7.82 15.97
N ASP A 103 8.77 -8.46 15.03
CA ASP A 103 10.23 -8.40 14.84
C ASP A 103 10.75 -6.97 14.69
N GLY A 104 10.08 -6.16 13.87
CA GLY A 104 10.47 -4.77 13.66
C GLY A 104 10.18 -3.86 14.84
N LYS A 105 9.16 -4.17 15.65
CA LYS A 105 8.89 -3.45 16.91
C LYS A 105 10.08 -3.67 17.85
N ASP A 106 10.45 -4.91 18.10
CA ASP A 106 11.51 -5.24 19.06
C ASP A 106 12.92 -4.84 18.56
N ALA A 107 13.15 -4.94 17.24
CA ALA A 107 14.36 -4.42 16.61
C ALA A 107 14.49 -2.90 16.81
N MET A 108 13.41 -2.15 16.58
CA MET A 108 13.41 -0.70 16.76
C MET A 108 13.53 -0.27 18.22
N LEU A 109 12.90 -0.97 19.17
CA LEU A 109 13.11 -0.69 20.59
C LEU A 109 14.59 -0.85 20.98
N SER A 110 15.25 -1.88 20.47
CA SER A 110 16.68 -2.13 20.71
C SER A 110 17.56 -1.07 20.03
N PHE A 111 17.23 -0.69 18.79
CA PHE A 111 17.93 0.37 18.05
C PHE A 111 17.80 1.74 18.73
N LEU A 112 16.61 2.09 19.19
CA LEU A 112 16.36 3.36 19.87
C LEU A 112 17.04 3.41 21.24
N ARG A 113 17.11 2.30 21.97
CA ARG A 113 17.95 2.19 23.19
C ARG A 113 19.41 2.44 22.88
N ASP A 114 19.94 1.80 21.85
CA ASP A 114 21.33 1.98 21.40
C ASP A 114 21.62 3.44 21.01
N LEU A 115 20.70 4.08 20.29
CA LEU A 115 20.83 5.46 19.83
C LEU A 115 20.69 6.49 20.97
N LEU A 116 19.63 6.34 21.78
CA LEU A 116 19.22 7.35 22.76
C LEU A 116 19.91 7.18 24.11
N ILE A 117 20.22 5.96 24.53
CA ILE A 117 20.83 5.67 25.84
C ILE A 117 22.32 5.40 25.67
N ASP A 118 22.68 4.38 24.89
CA ASP A 118 24.08 3.99 24.67
C ASP A 118 24.83 4.95 23.76
N LYS A 119 24.13 5.91 23.16
CA LYS A 119 24.72 6.98 22.35
C LYS A 119 25.48 6.46 21.11
N LYS A 120 25.11 5.28 20.60
CA LYS A 120 25.59 4.70 19.33
C LYS A 120 24.88 5.35 18.14
N HIS A 121 25.44 5.23 16.94
CA HIS A 121 24.80 5.61 15.66
C HIS A 121 24.32 7.06 15.56
N LYS A 122 24.86 7.98 16.39
CA LYS A 122 24.40 9.38 16.46
C LYS A 122 24.56 10.14 15.15
N GLU A 123 25.55 9.76 14.36
CA GLU A 123 25.84 10.33 13.05
C GLU A 123 24.66 10.20 12.08
N ILE A 124 23.78 9.19 12.27
CA ILE A 124 22.54 9.05 11.49
C ILE A 124 21.69 10.33 11.60
N LEU A 125 21.63 10.94 12.80
CA LEU A 125 20.80 12.12 13.06
C LEU A 125 21.39 13.43 12.52
N GLU A 126 22.54 13.37 11.82
CA GLU A 126 23.09 14.54 11.15
C GLU A 126 22.18 15.02 10.02
N ASN A 127 21.68 14.08 9.21
CA ASN A 127 20.82 14.37 8.07
C ASN A 127 19.47 13.64 8.10
N VAL A 128 19.20 12.81 9.11
CA VAL A 128 17.95 12.05 9.24
C VAL A 128 17.20 12.40 10.53
N SER A 129 15.89 12.55 10.44
CA SER A 129 14.98 12.50 11.59
C SER A 129 14.07 11.29 11.44
N ILE A 130 13.83 10.56 12.54
CA ILE A 130 13.13 9.28 12.53
C ILE A 130 11.74 9.47 13.14
N LEU A 131 10.72 8.98 12.44
CA LEU A 131 9.39 8.73 12.96
C LEU A 131 9.24 7.23 13.16
N PHE A 132 8.79 6.80 14.33
CA PHE A 132 8.60 5.38 14.61
C PHE A 132 7.22 5.11 15.20
N ILE A 133 6.42 4.31 14.50
CA ILE A 133 5.14 3.77 15.00
C ILE A 133 5.41 2.34 15.49
N PRO A 134 5.54 2.10 16.80
CA PRO A 134 5.85 0.76 17.32
C PRO A 134 4.73 -0.24 17.08
N ILE A 135 3.48 0.21 17.16
CA ILE A 135 2.31 -0.64 16.97
C ILE A 135 1.26 0.14 16.19
N LEU A 136 1.09 -0.14 14.90
CA LEU A 136 0.03 0.49 14.11
C LEU A 136 -1.33 -0.15 14.40
N ASN A 137 -1.42 -1.49 14.38
CA ASN A 137 -2.64 -2.22 14.69
C ASN A 137 -2.69 -2.54 16.20
N VAL A 138 -2.99 -1.52 17.01
CA VAL A 138 -2.96 -1.61 18.48
C VAL A 138 -4.01 -2.56 19.05
N ASP A 139 -5.16 -2.71 18.39
CA ASP A 139 -6.20 -3.64 18.85
C ASP A 139 -5.90 -5.09 18.48
N GLY A 140 -5.38 -5.32 17.27
CA GLY A 140 -4.89 -6.63 16.87
C GLY A 140 -3.72 -7.08 17.75
N HIS A 141 -2.87 -6.15 18.18
CA HIS A 141 -1.74 -6.43 19.07
C HIS A 141 -2.21 -7.00 20.40
N GLU A 142 -3.23 -6.39 21.01
CA GLU A 142 -3.76 -6.81 22.31
C GLU A 142 -4.70 -8.02 22.23
N ARG A 143 -4.97 -8.54 21.04
CA ARG A 143 -5.42 -9.93 20.88
C ARG A 143 -4.21 -10.86 21.02
N PHE A 144 -3.55 -10.80 22.17
CA PHE A 144 -2.26 -11.41 22.46
C PHE A 144 -2.44 -12.90 22.82
N GLY A 145 -1.59 -13.77 22.26
CA GLY A 145 -1.59 -15.18 22.63
C GLY A 145 -0.70 -16.05 21.75
N PRO A 146 -0.47 -17.31 22.13
CA PRO A 146 0.52 -18.20 21.51
C PRO A 146 0.04 -18.81 20.17
N TYR A 147 -1.25 -18.71 19.86
CA TYR A 147 -1.87 -19.45 18.73
C TYR A 147 -2.22 -18.57 17.53
N ASN A 148 -1.66 -17.36 17.47
CA ASN A 148 -2.03 -16.37 16.44
C ASN A 148 -1.27 -16.55 15.11
N ARG A 149 -0.17 -17.33 15.08
CA ARG A 149 0.68 -17.56 13.90
C ARG A 149 1.20 -18.99 13.84
N ILE A 150 0.41 -19.90 13.29
CA ILE A 150 0.83 -21.30 13.09
C ILE A 150 2.02 -21.46 12.12
N ASN A 151 2.19 -20.51 11.19
CA ASN A 151 3.22 -20.58 10.14
C ASN A 151 4.57 -19.96 10.55
N GLN A 152 4.73 -19.51 11.81
CA GLN A 152 5.89 -18.72 12.21
C GLN A 152 6.53 -19.23 13.50
N ASN A 153 7.85 -19.30 13.51
CA ASN A 153 8.68 -19.47 14.69
C ASN A 153 8.95 -18.10 15.32
N GLY A 154 7.90 -17.53 15.93
CA GLY A 154 7.91 -16.22 16.58
C GLY A 154 8.15 -16.30 18.09
N PRO A 155 7.90 -15.20 18.82
CA PRO A 155 7.89 -15.23 20.28
C PRO A 155 6.78 -16.14 20.83
N GLU A 156 6.86 -16.49 22.11
CA GLU A 156 5.89 -17.34 22.82
C GLU A 156 4.45 -16.86 22.66
N GLU A 157 4.23 -15.53 22.65
CA GLU A 157 2.94 -14.90 22.44
C GLU A 157 3.10 -13.67 21.55
N MET A 158 2.07 -13.37 20.76
CA MET A 158 2.08 -12.30 19.76
C MET A 158 0.66 -11.86 19.44
N GLY A 159 0.50 -10.76 18.72
CA GLY A 159 -0.82 -10.25 18.35
C GLY A 159 -1.46 -10.96 17.15
N TRP A 160 -2.68 -10.54 16.84
CA TRP A 160 -3.49 -11.03 15.72
C TRP A 160 -3.34 -10.17 14.47
N ARG A 161 -3.53 -10.77 13.28
CA ARG A 161 -3.26 -10.12 11.98
C ARG A 161 -4.13 -8.89 11.70
N THR A 162 -5.42 -8.97 11.97
CA THR A 162 -6.42 -7.94 11.65
C THR A 162 -6.72 -7.08 12.88
N ASN A 163 -7.32 -5.90 12.67
CA ASN A 163 -7.74 -5.04 13.78
C ASN A 163 -9.02 -5.56 14.46
N ALA A 164 -9.57 -4.81 15.42
CA ALA A 164 -10.80 -5.19 16.14
C ALA A 164 -12.04 -5.34 15.24
N GLN A 165 -12.03 -4.73 14.05
CA GLN A 165 -13.10 -4.87 13.04
C GLN A 165 -12.83 -6.01 12.05
N ASN A 166 -11.79 -6.80 12.30
CA ASN A 166 -11.29 -7.86 11.42
C ASN A 166 -10.86 -7.35 10.02
N LEU A 167 -10.44 -6.09 9.94
CA LEU A 167 -9.86 -5.50 8.72
C LEU A 167 -8.34 -5.65 8.73
N ASN A 168 -7.79 -5.98 7.57
CA ASN A 168 -6.35 -6.00 7.33
C ASN A 168 -5.88 -4.60 6.95
N LEU A 169 -5.17 -3.93 7.88
CA LEU A 169 -4.65 -2.58 7.63
C LEU A 169 -3.70 -2.52 6.43
N ASN A 170 -2.95 -3.59 6.14
CA ASN A 170 -2.11 -3.69 4.94
C ASN A 170 -2.91 -4.05 3.66
N ARG A 171 -4.20 -3.73 3.61
CA ARG A 171 -5.05 -3.70 2.41
C ARG A 171 -5.80 -2.36 2.28
N ASP A 172 -5.54 -1.43 3.19
CA ASP A 172 -6.42 -0.29 3.47
C ASP A 172 -5.85 1.06 3.00
N PHE A 173 -4.63 1.08 2.45
CA PHE A 173 -3.90 2.31 2.11
C PHE A 173 -4.56 3.21 1.06
N LEU A 174 -5.44 2.68 0.20
CA LEU A 174 -6.28 3.49 -0.70
C LEU A 174 -7.71 3.68 -0.17
N LYS A 175 -8.34 2.59 0.29
CA LYS A 175 -9.78 2.60 0.62
C LYS A 175 -10.10 3.25 1.97
N ALA A 176 -9.12 3.29 2.87
CA ALA A 176 -9.17 3.98 4.16
C ALA A 176 -10.44 3.67 5.00
N ASP A 177 -10.80 2.39 5.13
CA ASP A 177 -11.99 2.00 5.90
C ASP A 177 -11.79 2.10 7.40
N SER A 178 -10.64 1.62 7.88
CA SER A 178 -10.34 1.52 9.30
C SER A 178 -10.05 2.89 9.92
N PRO A 179 -10.48 3.15 11.18
CA PRO A 179 -10.07 4.34 11.91
C PRO A 179 -8.56 4.52 11.95
N GLU A 180 -7.79 3.46 12.19
CA GLU A 180 -6.33 3.50 12.26
C GLU A 180 -5.71 3.99 10.95
N MET A 181 -6.17 3.46 9.80
CA MET A 181 -5.64 3.87 8.51
C MET A 181 -6.01 5.31 8.15
N LYS A 182 -7.19 5.79 8.53
CA LYS A 182 -7.54 7.21 8.35
C LYS A 182 -6.58 8.14 9.10
N GLN A 183 -6.14 7.75 10.30
CA GLN A 183 -5.16 8.52 11.09
C GLN A 183 -3.76 8.40 10.51
N TRP A 184 -3.37 7.20 10.07
CA TRP A 184 -2.10 6.97 9.38
C TRP A 184 -2.00 7.84 8.12
N LEU A 185 -3.05 7.89 7.29
CA LEU A 185 -3.07 8.70 6.06
C LEU A 185 -2.97 10.20 6.34
N LYS A 186 -3.65 10.70 7.38
CA LYS A 186 -3.50 12.10 7.84
C LYS A 186 -2.07 12.38 8.29
N MET A 187 -1.50 11.51 9.11
CA MET A 187 -0.11 11.62 9.56
C MET A 187 0.84 11.60 8.35
N PHE A 188 0.73 10.60 7.48
CA PHE A 188 1.59 10.45 6.31
C PHE A 188 1.48 11.65 5.38
N SER A 189 0.29 12.19 5.14
CA SER A 189 0.11 13.36 4.27
C SER A 189 0.62 14.67 4.90
N SER A 190 0.60 14.78 6.23
CA SER A 190 1.10 15.96 6.97
C SER A 190 2.62 15.97 7.16
N TRP A 191 3.23 14.80 7.37
CA TRP A 191 4.68 14.64 7.53
C TRP A 191 5.40 14.41 6.20
N LEU A 192 4.72 13.70 5.29
CA LEU A 192 5.15 13.32 3.95
C LEU A 192 6.58 12.75 3.93
N PRO A 193 6.84 11.65 4.68
CA PRO A 193 8.20 11.14 4.92
C PRO A 193 8.93 10.90 3.60
N ASP A 194 10.24 11.17 3.59
CA ASP A 194 11.10 11.06 2.41
C ASP A 194 11.47 9.60 2.11
N PHE A 195 11.44 8.74 3.12
CA PHE A 195 11.63 7.28 2.98
C PHE A 195 10.72 6.57 3.98
N PHE A 196 10.14 5.45 3.58
CA PHE A 196 9.23 4.65 4.41
C PHE A 196 9.77 3.24 4.59
N ILE A 197 9.72 2.72 5.81
CA ILE A 197 10.08 1.35 6.17
C ILE A 197 8.88 0.71 6.87
N ASP A 198 8.44 -0.42 6.34
CA ASP A 198 7.37 -1.23 6.92
C ASP A 198 7.90 -2.63 7.22
N THR A 199 7.79 -3.08 8.47
CA THR A 199 8.40 -4.33 8.92
C THR A 199 7.37 -5.45 9.07
N HIS A 200 7.63 -6.58 8.44
CA HIS A 200 6.77 -7.76 8.35
C HIS A 200 7.59 -9.06 8.50
N THR A 201 6.88 -10.18 8.54
CA THR A 201 7.42 -11.53 8.40
C THR A 201 6.68 -12.28 7.32
N THR A 202 7.42 -12.84 6.37
CA THR A 202 6.83 -13.55 5.24
C THR A 202 6.29 -14.91 5.65
N ASP A 203 5.21 -15.36 5.00
CA ASP A 203 4.82 -16.76 4.94
C ASP A 203 5.44 -17.42 3.68
N GLY A 204 5.68 -18.74 3.65
CA GLY A 204 6.26 -19.38 2.45
C GLY A 204 7.03 -20.69 2.67
N ALA A 205 8.21 -20.78 2.06
CA ALA A 205 9.13 -21.93 2.10
C ALA A 205 10.41 -21.63 2.87
N ASP A 206 11.22 -22.65 3.18
CA ASP A 206 12.51 -22.47 3.86
C ASP A 206 13.66 -22.17 2.88
N TYR A 207 14.46 -21.16 3.20
CA TYR A 207 15.68 -20.75 2.49
C TYR A 207 16.70 -20.12 3.44
N GLN A 208 17.92 -19.88 2.97
CA GLN A 208 19.03 -19.47 3.84
C GLN A 208 18.93 -18.02 4.34
N TYR A 209 18.20 -17.15 3.61
CA TYR A 209 18.04 -15.75 3.97
C TYR A 209 17.27 -15.58 5.29
N ALA A 210 17.84 -14.83 6.24
CA ALA A 210 17.13 -14.46 7.47
C ALA A 210 16.04 -13.40 7.20
N LEU A 211 16.25 -12.60 6.16
CA LEU A 211 15.42 -11.47 5.78
C LEU A 211 15.40 -11.34 4.26
N THR A 212 14.20 -11.13 3.72
CA THR A 212 13.97 -10.66 2.36
C THR A 212 13.39 -9.26 2.39
N TYR A 213 13.40 -8.56 1.26
CA TYR A 213 12.89 -7.19 1.19
C TYR A 213 12.17 -6.91 -0.12
N ASP A 214 11.21 -5.99 -0.10
CA ASP A 214 10.59 -5.48 -1.33
C ASP A 214 10.80 -3.97 -1.47
N LEU A 215 11.05 -3.54 -2.70
CA LEU A 215 11.18 -2.15 -3.12
C LEU A 215 10.36 -1.98 -4.40
N GLU A 216 9.49 -0.97 -4.45
CA GLU A 216 8.74 -0.70 -5.68
C GLU A 216 9.63 -0.02 -6.73
N VAL A 217 10.17 -0.84 -7.63
CA VAL A 217 11.04 -0.44 -8.75
C VAL A 217 10.47 -0.85 -10.11
N TYR A 218 9.20 -1.25 -10.15
CA TYR A 218 8.57 -1.95 -11.28
C TYR A 218 7.59 -1.10 -12.10
N GLY A 219 7.42 0.17 -11.72
CA GLY A 219 6.87 1.22 -12.58
C GLY A 219 5.94 2.23 -11.88
N ASN A 220 5.56 1.98 -10.62
CA ASN A 220 4.67 2.90 -9.89
C ASN A 220 5.41 4.13 -9.33
N LEU A 221 6.73 4.04 -9.15
CA LEU A 221 7.60 5.10 -8.66
C LEU A 221 8.18 5.97 -9.79
N ASP A 222 8.54 7.22 -9.50
CA ASP A 222 9.29 8.07 -10.43
C ASP A 222 10.60 7.42 -10.88
N SER A 223 10.92 7.55 -12.17
CA SER A 223 12.08 6.87 -12.77
C SER A 223 13.43 7.29 -12.18
N GLY A 224 13.56 8.53 -11.68
CA GLY A 224 14.77 9.01 -11.01
C GLY A 224 14.98 8.32 -9.67
N LEU A 225 13.91 8.19 -8.89
CA LEU A 225 13.91 7.46 -7.63
C LEU A 225 14.13 5.96 -7.86
N THR A 226 13.48 5.36 -8.86
CA THR A 226 13.71 3.96 -9.26
C THR A 226 15.18 3.70 -9.62
N ARG A 227 15.80 4.58 -10.41
CA ARG A 227 17.23 4.45 -10.74
C ARG A 227 18.12 4.59 -9.50
N TRP A 228 17.79 5.49 -8.57
CA TRP A 228 18.53 5.63 -7.32
C TRP A 228 18.42 4.37 -6.46
N LEU A 229 17.22 3.77 -6.36
CA LEU A 229 17.03 2.50 -5.65
C LEU A 229 17.90 1.39 -6.24
N ASN A 230 17.78 1.14 -7.55
CA ASN A 230 18.51 0.05 -8.22
C ASN A 230 20.03 0.24 -8.24
N ASN A 231 20.51 1.48 -8.43
CA ASN A 231 21.93 1.71 -8.70
C ASN A 231 22.72 2.15 -7.47
N ILE A 232 22.06 2.65 -6.42
CA ILE A 232 22.72 3.20 -5.23
C ILE A 232 22.27 2.47 -3.97
N TYR A 233 20.97 2.46 -3.67
CA TYR A 233 20.47 1.91 -2.42
C TYR A 233 20.65 0.40 -2.36
N GLU A 234 20.08 -0.35 -3.32
CA GLU A 234 20.08 -1.82 -3.35
C GLU A 234 21.49 -2.43 -3.32
N PRO A 235 22.48 -1.94 -4.10
CA PRO A 235 23.84 -2.47 -4.03
C PRO A 235 24.50 -2.21 -2.66
N ARG A 236 24.25 -1.04 -2.06
CA ARG A 236 24.84 -0.66 -0.77
C ARG A 236 24.23 -1.47 0.37
N ILE A 237 22.90 -1.59 0.43
CA ILE A 237 22.23 -2.34 1.50
C ILE A 237 22.58 -3.83 1.44
N THR A 238 22.69 -4.40 0.23
CA THR A 238 23.12 -5.80 0.04
C THR A 238 24.54 -6.02 0.56
N ALA A 239 25.46 -5.10 0.25
CA ALA A 239 26.84 -5.19 0.72
C ALA A 239 26.94 -5.03 2.25
N SER A 240 26.25 -4.03 2.82
CA SER A 240 26.31 -3.76 4.26
C SER A 240 25.64 -4.86 5.08
N MET A 241 24.51 -5.42 4.62
CA MET A 241 23.87 -6.55 5.29
C MET A 241 24.74 -7.79 5.30
N LYS A 242 25.45 -8.06 4.18
CA LYS A 242 26.44 -9.15 4.14
C LYS A 242 27.55 -8.92 5.16
N THR A 243 28.03 -7.69 5.33
CA THR A 243 29.01 -7.34 6.37
C THR A 243 28.44 -7.52 7.79
N SER A 244 27.15 -7.22 8.01
CA SER A 244 26.43 -7.51 9.25
C SER A 244 26.15 -9.00 9.48
N GLY A 245 26.56 -9.89 8.56
CA GLY A 245 26.38 -11.34 8.68
C GLY A 245 25.04 -11.87 8.17
N PHE A 246 24.22 -11.03 7.53
CA PHE A 246 22.90 -11.40 7.02
C PHE A 246 22.88 -11.39 5.50
N LEU A 247 22.66 -12.56 4.90
CA LEU A 247 22.31 -12.63 3.48
C LEU A 247 20.87 -12.15 3.30
N ILE A 248 20.65 -11.29 2.31
CA ILE A 248 19.33 -10.79 1.92
C ILE A 248 19.06 -11.09 0.44
N PHE A 249 17.78 -11.15 0.09
CA PHE A 249 17.31 -11.32 -1.28
C PHE A 249 16.00 -10.56 -1.48
N PRO A 250 15.69 -10.09 -2.69
CA PRO A 250 14.37 -9.52 -2.99
C PRO A 250 13.25 -10.49 -2.59
N TYR A 251 12.15 -9.95 -2.11
CA TYR A 251 10.96 -10.71 -1.78
C TYR A 251 10.38 -11.33 -3.06
N VAL A 252 10.11 -12.64 -3.02
CA VAL A 252 9.66 -13.40 -4.18
C VAL A 252 8.56 -14.37 -3.82
N GLN A 253 7.68 -14.59 -4.77
CA GLN A 253 6.77 -15.72 -4.78
C GLN A 253 7.32 -16.81 -5.71
N PHE A 254 6.86 -18.04 -5.52
CA PHE A 254 7.16 -19.13 -6.44
C PHE A 254 6.07 -19.25 -7.50
N ARG A 255 6.45 -19.70 -8.71
CA ARG A 255 5.47 -19.90 -9.80
C ARG A 255 4.50 -21.04 -9.53
N LYS A 256 4.97 -22.07 -8.83
CA LYS A 256 4.16 -23.12 -8.21
C LYS A 256 4.34 -23.05 -6.70
N TRP A 257 3.23 -23.16 -6.00
CA TRP A 257 3.20 -23.10 -4.54
C TRP A 257 4.19 -24.11 -3.92
N HIS A 258 4.97 -23.67 -2.93
CA HIS A 258 6.06 -24.41 -2.24
C HIS A 258 7.29 -24.87 -3.06
N ASP A 259 7.29 -24.73 -4.39
CA ASP A 259 8.38 -25.22 -5.24
C ASP A 259 9.25 -24.06 -5.79
N PRO A 260 10.39 -23.70 -5.16
CA PRO A 260 11.29 -22.67 -5.70
C PRO A 260 11.86 -23.05 -7.07
N ARG A 261 12.01 -24.36 -7.39
CA ARG A 261 12.52 -24.83 -8.69
C ARG A 261 11.58 -24.49 -9.86
N SER A 262 10.31 -24.17 -9.58
CA SER A 262 9.34 -23.71 -10.58
C SER A 262 9.66 -22.31 -11.15
N GLY A 263 10.55 -21.57 -10.49
CA GLY A 263 10.93 -20.20 -10.81
C GLY A 263 10.44 -19.20 -9.76
N LEU A 264 11.19 -18.11 -9.62
CA LEU A 264 10.91 -17.01 -8.72
C LEU A 264 10.16 -15.91 -9.48
N ARG A 265 9.19 -15.25 -8.85
CA ARG A 265 8.48 -14.12 -9.45
C ARG A 265 8.30 -12.99 -8.44
N THR A 266 8.36 -11.78 -8.94
CA THR A 266 7.99 -10.55 -8.21
C THR A 266 7.29 -9.60 -9.17
N GLY A 267 6.79 -8.48 -8.70
CA GLY A 267 6.09 -7.53 -9.54
C GLY A 267 5.74 -6.25 -8.83
N VAL A 268 4.93 -5.46 -9.52
CA VAL A 268 4.46 -4.17 -9.05
C VAL A 268 3.70 -4.34 -7.73
N ALA A 269 4.12 -3.60 -6.71
CA ALA A 269 3.41 -3.48 -5.46
C ALA A 269 2.11 -2.69 -5.71
N PRO A 270 0.93 -3.30 -5.50
CA PRO A 270 -0.33 -2.60 -5.73
C PRO A 270 -0.48 -1.45 -4.73
N PRO A 271 -1.03 -0.28 -5.08
CA PRO A 271 -1.00 0.87 -4.17
C PRO A 271 -1.91 0.75 -2.94
N MET A 272 -2.66 -0.35 -2.81
CA MET A 272 -3.45 -0.71 -1.63
C MET A 272 -2.61 -1.31 -0.48
N ILE A 273 -1.32 -1.58 -0.70
CA ILE A 273 -0.37 -2.01 0.33
C ILE A 273 0.68 -0.94 0.59
N SER A 274 1.41 -1.07 1.69
CA SER A 274 2.27 -0.02 2.27
C SER A 274 3.32 0.55 1.32
N GLN A 275 4.25 -0.27 0.81
CA GLN A 275 5.33 0.18 -0.07
C GLN A 275 4.82 0.64 -1.44
N GLY A 276 3.75 0.00 -1.94
CA GLY A 276 3.08 0.41 -3.18
C GLY A 276 2.43 1.80 -3.05
N TYR A 277 1.79 2.08 -1.91
CA TYR A 277 1.20 3.38 -1.61
C TYR A 277 2.26 4.48 -1.51
N ALA A 278 3.36 4.24 -0.79
CA ALA A 278 4.45 5.19 -0.70
C ALA A 278 5.04 5.51 -2.08
N ALA A 279 5.20 4.49 -2.93
CA ALA A 279 5.75 4.65 -4.27
C ALA A 279 4.93 5.59 -5.17
N ILE A 280 3.60 5.47 -5.16
CA ILE A 280 2.72 6.37 -5.91
C ILE A 280 2.67 7.79 -5.32
N GLN A 281 3.14 7.99 -4.08
CA GLN A 281 3.40 9.31 -3.48
C GLN A 281 4.82 9.83 -3.79
N ASN A 282 5.55 9.18 -4.72
CA ASN A 282 6.96 9.45 -5.01
C ASN A 282 7.88 9.34 -3.78
N ARG A 283 7.55 8.46 -2.84
CA ARG A 283 8.39 8.16 -1.66
C ARG A 283 8.88 6.72 -1.76
N PRO A 284 10.19 6.48 -1.77
CA PRO A 284 10.70 5.11 -1.69
C PRO A 284 10.20 4.41 -0.43
N GLY A 285 9.67 3.20 -0.60
CA GLY A 285 9.20 2.33 0.47
C GLY A 285 10.00 1.03 0.50
N LEU A 286 10.57 0.70 1.65
CA LEU A 286 11.20 -0.58 1.96
C LEU A 286 10.23 -1.43 2.76
N LEU A 287 9.80 -2.54 2.19
CA LEU A 287 9.15 -3.60 2.94
C LEU A 287 10.22 -4.57 3.44
N ILE A 288 10.33 -4.73 4.75
CA ILE A 288 11.18 -5.76 5.37
C ILE A 288 10.33 -7.00 5.61
N GLU A 289 10.77 -8.15 5.15
CA GLU A 289 10.08 -9.44 5.29
C GLU A 289 11.03 -10.47 5.91
N THR A 290 11.03 -10.60 7.24
CA THR A 290 11.84 -11.61 7.92
C THR A 290 11.33 -13.01 7.64
N HIS A 291 12.23 -13.98 7.59
CA HIS A 291 11.87 -15.36 7.29
C HIS A 291 11.21 -16.04 8.50
N MET A 292 9.96 -16.47 8.35
CA MET A 292 9.14 -17.05 9.41
C MET A 292 9.67 -18.30 10.13
N LEU A 293 10.57 -19.09 9.53
CA LEU A 293 11.07 -20.33 10.13
C LEU A 293 12.38 -20.13 10.91
N LYS A 294 13.04 -18.97 10.75
CA LYS A 294 14.21 -18.62 11.56
C LYS A 294 13.75 -18.31 12.97
N ASP A 295 14.62 -18.58 13.94
CA ASP A 295 14.34 -18.25 15.33
C ASP A 295 14.13 -16.75 15.51
N TYR A 296 13.35 -16.38 16.53
CA TYR A 296 12.93 -15.01 16.73
C TYR A 296 14.11 -14.04 16.91
N LYS A 297 15.18 -14.48 17.60
CA LYS A 297 16.40 -13.68 17.77
C LYS A 297 17.02 -13.31 16.42
N THR A 298 17.25 -14.30 15.56
CA THR A 298 17.82 -14.09 14.22
C THR A 298 17.00 -13.08 13.40
N ARG A 299 15.66 -13.17 13.48
CA ARG A 299 14.74 -12.26 12.77
C ARG A 299 14.82 -10.82 13.29
N VAL A 300 14.85 -10.63 14.60
CA VAL A 300 15.00 -9.32 15.25
C VAL A 300 16.37 -8.70 14.94
N GLU A 301 17.46 -9.46 15.04
CA GLU A 301 18.82 -8.98 14.75
C GLU A 301 19.02 -8.62 13.26
N ALA A 302 18.44 -9.41 12.35
CA ALA A 302 18.45 -9.10 10.91
C ALA A 302 17.69 -7.80 10.62
N THR A 303 16.54 -7.59 11.27
CA THR A 303 15.74 -6.37 11.11
C THR A 303 16.45 -5.15 11.67
N TYR A 304 17.05 -5.26 12.87
CA TYR A 304 17.88 -4.20 13.46
C TYR A 304 18.98 -3.79 12.47
N SER A 305 19.72 -4.76 11.93
CA SER A 305 20.83 -4.52 11.00
C SER A 305 20.35 -3.87 9.69
N MET A 306 19.19 -4.27 9.17
CA MET A 306 18.61 -3.69 7.96
C MET A 306 18.23 -2.22 8.17
N ILE A 307 17.65 -1.90 9.34
CA ILE A 307 17.26 -0.54 9.71
C ILE A 307 18.49 0.35 9.91
N GLU A 308 19.47 -0.09 10.71
CA GLU A 308 20.71 0.65 10.94
C GLU A 308 21.42 0.97 9.62
N ASN A 309 21.65 -0.06 8.79
CA ASN A 309 22.33 0.11 7.51
C ASN A 309 21.55 1.00 6.55
N THR A 310 20.21 0.87 6.51
CA THR A 310 19.35 1.74 5.70
C THR A 310 19.46 3.19 6.15
N LEU A 311 19.35 3.45 7.45
CA LEU A 311 19.46 4.80 8.00
C LEU A 311 20.86 5.41 7.77
N SER A 312 21.92 4.60 7.84
CA SER A 312 23.28 5.03 7.50
C SER A 312 23.41 5.42 6.02
N ILE A 313 22.88 4.60 5.10
CA ILE A 313 22.85 4.94 3.66
C ILE A 313 22.05 6.22 3.42
N LEU A 314 20.89 6.36 4.06
CA LEU A 314 20.03 7.53 3.94
C LEU A 314 20.68 8.80 4.48
N ASN A 315 21.38 8.72 5.62
CA ASN A 315 22.17 9.84 6.14
C ASN A 315 23.21 10.30 5.10
N HIS A 316 23.91 9.35 4.48
CA HIS A 316 24.90 9.63 3.44
C HIS A 316 24.31 10.09 2.09
N GLN A 317 23.01 9.87 1.84
CA GLN A 317 22.34 10.16 0.57
C GLN A 317 21.23 11.21 0.69
N ALA A 318 21.06 11.82 1.87
CA ALA A 318 19.94 12.71 2.19
C ALA A 318 19.76 13.86 1.17
N GLY A 319 20.86 14.51 0.76
CA GLY A 319 20.84 15.58 -0.23
C GLY A 319 20.35 15.12 -1.61
N THR A 320 20.86 13.98 -2.09
CA THR A 320 20.46 13.37 -3.37
C THR A 320 18.99 12.94 -3.32
N LEU A 321 18.57 12.21 -2.29
CA LEU A 321 17.21 11.72 -2.15
C LEU A 321 16.20 12.88 -2.12
N LYS A 322 16.46 13.89 -1.30
CA LYS A 322 15.62 15.11 -1.23
C LYS A 322 15.48 15.81 -2.58
N THR A 323 16.58 15.91 -3.33
CA THR A 323 16.56 16.51 -4.67
C THR A 323 15.69 15.71 -5.63
N LEU A 324 15.86 14.38 -5.65
CA LEU A 324 15.08 13.49 -6.50
C LEU A 324 13.58 13.52 -6.16
N ILE A 325 13.23 13.50 -4.88
CA ILE A 325 11.84 13.61 -4.41
C ILE A 325 11.22 14.93 -4.88
N ASN A 326 11.92 16.04 -4.69
CA ASN A 326 11.41 17.35 -5.07
C ASN A 326 11.22 17.46 -6.59
N MET A 327 12.14 16.90 -7.38
CA MET A 327 12.00 16.80 -8.83
C MET A 327 10.81 15.91 -9.23
N ALA A 328 10.62 14.77 -8.55
CA ALA A 328 9.51 13.86 -8.82
C ALA A 328 8.15 14.53 -8.52
N ASP A 329 8.02 15.25 -7.41
CA ASP A 329 6.80 15.97 -7.03
C ASP A 329 6.48 17.10 -8.03
N LEU A 330 7.49 17.88 -8.44
CA LEU A 330 7.33 18.92 -9.46
C LEU A 330 6.96 18.33 -10.83
N SER A 331 7.59 17.21 -11.22
CA SER A 331 7.30 16.51 -12.47
C SER A 331 5.86 16.01 -12.50
N THR A 332 5.41 15.32 -11.44
CA THR A 332 4.03 14.81 -11.32
C THR A 332 2.98 15.93 -11.44
N ALA A 333 3.25 17.11 -10.87
CA ALA A 333 2.33 18.25 -10.94
C ALA A 333 2.34 18.98 -12.30
N ALA A 334 3.40 18.81 -13.11
CA ALA A 334 3.58 19.54 -14.35
C ALA A 334 2.62 19.08 -15.46
N THR A 335 2.32 19.98 -16.39
CA THR A 335 1.50 19.66 -17.58
C THR A 335 2.07 18.50 -18.40
N GLY A 336 3.40 18.41 -18.50
CA GLY A 336 4.08 17.36 -19.24
C GLY A 336 3.79 15.94 -18.74
N PHE A 337 3.49 15.77 -17.44
CA PHE A 337 3.10 14.48 -16.89
C PHE A 337 1.74 14.03 -17.40
N ARG A 338 0.77 14.95 -17.49
CA ARG A 338 -0.60 14.65 -17.94
C ARG A 338 -0.73 14.43 -19.45
N THR A 339 0.20 14.98 -20.24
CA THR A 339 0.22 14.79 -21.69
C THR A 339 0.80 13.46 -22.14
N GLN A 340 1.48 12.72 -21.24
CA GLN A 340 2.04 11.42 -21.53
C GLN A 340 1.00 10.31 -21.31
N LYS A 341 1.20 9.17 -21.98
CA LYS A 341 0.48 7.94 -21.65
C LYS A 341 0.88 7.51 -20.24
N PHE A 342 -0.13 7.36 -19.38
CA PHE A 342 0.08 6.95 -18.00
C PHE A 342 -0.23 5.45 -17.85
N PRO A 343 0.74 4.61 -17.44
CA PRO A 343 0.52 3.19 -17.23
C PRO A 343 -0.28 2.97 -15.94
N ILE A 344 -1.60 2.85 -16.07
CA ILE A 344 -2.51 2.70 -14.93
C ILE A 344 -2.52 1.27 -14.36
N LEU A 345 -2.19 0.29 -15.20
CA LEU A 345 -2.07 -1.11 -14.81
C LEU A 345 -0.82 -1.70 -15.44
N ILE A 346 0.06 -2.24 -14.60
CA ILE A 346 1.33 -2.83 -14.97
C ILE A 346 1.33 -4.31 -14.54
N LYS A 347 1.80 -5.20 -15.41
CA LYS A 347 1.91 -6.63 -15.11
C LYS A 347 3.34 -7.15 -15.26
N THR A 348 3.66 -8.19 -14.50
CA THR A 348 4.88 -8.98 -14.68
C THR A 348 4.71 -10.00 -15.81
N SER A 349 5.67 -10.04 -16.72
CA SER A 349 5.78 -11.06 -17.76
C SER A 349 5.98 -12.45 -17.16
N GLN A 350 5.17 -13.41 -17.60
CA GLN A 350 5.33 -14.83 -17.24
C GLN A 350 6.23 -15.61 -18.20
N LYS A 351 6.82 -14.92 -19.19
CA LYS A 351 7.64 -15.51 -20.25
C LYS A 351 9.08 -14.98 -20.26
N ASP A 352 9.30 -13.79 -19.72
CA ASP A 352 10.61 -13.14 -19.69
C ASP A 352 11.22 -13.26 -18.28
N SER A 353 12.44 -13.78 -18.20
CA SER A 353 13.12 -14.06 -16.94
C SER A 353 14.62 -13.92 -17.08
N THR A 354 15.28 -13.58 -15.97
CA THR A 354 16.74 -13.62 -15.83
C THR A 354 17.14 -14.73 -14.88
N MET A 355 18.25 -15.42 -15.14
CA MET A 355 18.76 -16.43 -14.20
C MET A 355 19.44 -15.74 -13.01
N VAL A 356 19.08 -16.15 -11.80
CA VAL A 356 19.67 -15.65 -10.54
C VAL A 356 20.13 -16.80 -9.66
N ARG A 357 21.10 -16.50 -8.79
CA ARG A 357 21.51 -17.41 -7.72
C ARG A 357 20.58 -17.20 -6.53
N PHE A 358 20.04 -18.30 -6.01
CA PHE A 358 19.13 -18.30 -4.87
C PHE A 358 19.63 -19.29 -3.81
N GLU A 359 19.90 -18.79 -2.61
CA GLU A 359 20.40 -19.58 -1.49
C GLU A 359 19.23 -20.22 -0.73
N GLY A 360 18.94 -21.49 -1.05
CA GLY A 360 17.85 -22.28 -0.47
C GLY A 360 18.32 -23.43 0.42
N PHE A 361 17.37 -24.24 0.89
CA PHE A 361 17.63 -25.56 1.46
C PHE A 361 17.14 -26.64 0.51
N ASP A 362 17.81 -27.80 0.52
CA ASP A 362 17.31 -28.94 -0.25
C ASP A 362 15.99 -29.45 0.34
N TYR A 363 15.13 -30.02 -0.51
CA TYR A 363 13.85 -30.57 -0.09
C TYR A 363 13.43 -31.74 -0.97
N THR A 364 12.63 -32.60 -0.37
CA THR A 364 11.96 -33.70 -1.06
C THR A 364 10.47 -33.44 -1.13
N ILE A 365 9.84 -33.93 -2.20
CA ILE A 365 8.38 -33.93 -2.35
C ILE A 365 7.93 -35.37 -2.18
N GLN A 366 7.18 -35.64 -1.12
CA GLN A 366 6.64 -36.95 -0.79
C GLN A 366 5.13 -36.92 -0.92
N LYS A 367 4.48 -38.06 -1.21
CA LYS A 367 3.02 -38.14 -1.11
C LYS A 367 2.63 -38.33 0.35
N SER A 368 1.75 -37.45 0.83
CA SER A 368 1.19 -37.54 2.18
C SER A 368 0.30 -38.78 2.27
N ASP A 369 0.58 -39.64 3.25
CA ASP A 369 -0.27 -40.78 3.62
C ASP A 369 -1.59 -40.36 4.28
N LEU A 370 -1.62 -39.18 4.90
CA LEU A 370 -2.81 -38.58 5.50
C LEU A 370 -3.76 -37.94 4.49
N THR A 371 -3.24 -37.17 3.53
CA THR A 371 -4.05 -36.33 2.63
C THR A 371 -4.02 -36.76 1.16
N GLY A 372 -3.07 -37.62 0.77
CA GLY A 372 -2.76 -37.92 -0.63
C GLY A 372 -2.10 -36.77 -1.41
N GLY A 373 -1.96 -35.58 -0.79
CA GLY A 373 -1.34 -34.40 -1.38
C GLY A 373 0.19 -34.46 -1.44
N ASP A 374 0.78 -33.49 -2.12
CA ASP A 374 2.24 -33.29 -2.10
C ASP A 374 2.67 -32.69 -0.76
N TRP A 375 3.64 -33.32 -0.11
CA TRP A 375 4.25 -32.89 1.14
C TRP A 375 5.72 -32.52 0.92
N PHE A 376 6.02 -31.24 1.10
CA PHE A 376 7.36 -30.69 0.96
C PHE A 376 8.09 -30.81 2.29
N VAL A 377 9.18 -31.58 2.32
CA VAL A 377 10.02 -31.78 3.49
C VAL A 377 11.39 -31.17 3.23
N TYR A 378 11.63 -30.01 3.84
CA TYR A 378 12.90 -29.28 3.78
C TYR A 378 13.95 -29.94 4.70
N ASP A 379 15.19 -29.99 4.22
CA ASP A 379 16.36 -30.38 5.02
C ASP A 379 17.18 -29.13 5.35
N ASN A 380 16.85 -28.51 6.48
CA ASN A 380 17.48 -27.28 6.96
C ASN A 380 18.97 -27.45 7.32
N LYS A 381 19.53 -28.66 7.19
CA LYS A 381 20.95 -28.95 7.39
C LYS A 381 21.73 -29.06 6.07
N LYS A 382 21.05 -28.99 4.93
CA LYS A 382 21.66 -29.06 3.58
C LYS A 382 21.40 -27.78 2.79
N PRO A 383 22.19 -26.72 3.04
CA PRO A 383 22.10 -25.50 2.23
C PRO A 383 22.50 -25.82 0.77
N VAL A 384 21.75 -25.24 -0.17
CA VAL A 384 22.00 -25.36 -1.61
C VAL A 384 21.92 -23.99 -2.28
N THR A 385 22.78 -23.76 -3.26
CA THR A 385 22.64 -22.63 -4.17
C THR A 385 21.95 -23.11 -5.45
N LEU A 386 20.78 -22.56 -5.74
CA LEU A 386 20.01 -22.86 -6.94
C LEU A 386 20.20 -21.75 -7.98
N THR A 387 20.36 -22.12 -9.25
CA THR A 387 20.30 -21.17 -10.37
C THR A 387 18.89 -21.23 -10.95
N LEU A 388 18.06 -20.21 -10.65
CA LEU A 388 16.62 -20.22 -10.92
C LEU A 388 16.22 -19.09 -11.89
N PRO A 389 15.18 -19.31 -12.73
CA PRO A 389 14.61 -18.21 -13.51
C PRO A 389 13.85 -17.25 -12.59
N PHE A 390 14.15 -15.96 -12.70
CA PHE A 390 13.51 -14.87 -11.97
C PHE A 390 12.69 -13.98 -12.91
N PHE A 391 11.38 -14.03 -12.76
CA PHE A 391 10.39 -13.29 -13.54
C PHE A 391 10.12 -11.95 -12.85
N ASN A 392 10.86 -10.92 -13.26
CA ASN A 392 10.80 -9.56 -12.69
C ASN A 392 10.65 -8.46 -13.77
N LYS A 393 10.36 -8.85 -15.01
CA LYS A 393 10.19 -7.92 -16.14
C LYS A 393 8.73 -7.48 -16.24
N THR A 394 8.49 -6.18 -16.22
CA THR A 394 7.14 -5.62 -16.24
C THR A 394 6.84 -4.91 -17.56
N TYR A 395 5.55 -4.83 -17.89
CA TYR A 395 5.04 -4.10 -19.05
C TYR A 395 3.69 -3.42 -18.70
N PRO A 396 3.36 -2.28 -19.32
CA PRO A 396 2.06 -1.66 -19.14
C PRO A 396 1.00 -2.53 -19.82
N GLU A 397 0.05 -3.06 -19.04
CA GLU A 397 -1.11 -3.76 -19.58
C GLU A 397 -2.20 -2.79 -20.02
N LYS A 398 -2.39 -1.70 -19.28
CA LYS A 398 -3.29 -0.61 -19.64
C LYS A 398 -2.61 0.73 -19.46
N GLU A 399 -2.80 1.58 -20.48
CA GLU A 399 -2.38 2.97 -20.46
C GLU A 399 -3.58 3.88 -20.68
N ILE A 400 -3.60 5.02 -20.00
CA ILE A 400 -4.66 6.03 -20.12
C ILE A 400 -4.06 7.41 -20.41
N ASN A 401 -4.89 8.34 -20.87
CA ASN A 401 -4.57 9.75 -20.83
C ASN A 401 -5.11 10.33 -19.52
N LEU A 402 -4.29 11.05 -18.76
CA LEU A 402 -4.76 11.72 -17.55
C LEU A 402 -5.54 13.00 -17.93
N PRO A 403 -6.69 13.27 -17.30
CA PRO A 403 -7.39 14.53 -17.52
C PRO A 403 -6.67 15.70 -16.83
N GLU A 404 -7.05 16.93 -17.16
CA GLU A 404 -6.63 18.11 -16.40
C GLU A 404 -7.33 18.19 -15.04
N ALA A 405 -8.53 17.65 -14.93
CA ALA A 405 -9.24 17.47 -13.66
C ALA A 405 -10.24 16.31 -13.70
N TYR A 406 -10.56 15.78 -12.52
CA TYR A 406 -11.77 14.99 -12.30
C TYR A 406 -12.84 15.87 -11.66
N ILE A 407 -14.12 15.53 -11.88
CA ILE A 407 -15.24 16.13 -11.17
C ILE A 407 -16.14 15.03 -10.58
N ILE A 408 -16.40 15.12 -9.29
CA ILE A 408 -17.14 14.13 -8.51
C ILE A 408 -18.45 14.76 -8.03
N PRO A 409 -19.62 14.20 -8.38
CA PRO A 409 -20.91 14.72 -7.94
C PRO A 409 -21.04 14.74 -6.42
N VAL A 410 -21.83 15.69 -5.89
CA VAL A 410 -21.99 15.89 -4.44
C VAL A 410 -22.59 14.68 -3.71
N GLU A 411 -23.35 13.84 -4.42
CA GLU A 411 -23.93 12.58 -3.95
C GLU A 411 -22.85 11.58 -3.51
N TYR A 412 -21.61 11.77 -3.96
CA TYR A 412 -20.44 10.95 -3.64
C TYR A 412 -19.48 11.63 -2.65
N ALA A 413 -19.99 12.49 -1.76
CA ALA A 413 -19.18 13.24 -0.80
C ALA A 413 -18.19 12.38 0.02
N HIS A 414 -18.56 11.15 0.38
CA HIS A 414 -17.69 10.22 1.10
C HIS A 414 -16.40 9.87 0.34
N VAL A 415 -16.43 9.86 -1.01
CA VAL A 415 -15.22 9.68 -1.84
C VAL A 415 -14.28 10.85 -1.59
N ALA A 416 -14.80 12.08 -1.62
CA ALA A 416 -14.01 13.28 -1.40
C ALA A 416 -13.40 13.35 0.01
N ASP A 417 -14.13 12.90 1.03
CA ASP A 417 -13.60 12.81 2.39
C ASP A 417 -12.37 11.90 2.47
N ILE A 418 -12.37 10.78 1.72
CA ILE A 418 -11.20 9.88 1.65
C ILE A 418 -10.07 10.52 0.83
N LEU A 419 -10.37 11.19 -0.29
CA LEU A 419 -9.34 11.89 -1.08
C LEU A 419 -8.53 12.87 -0.21
N LYS A 420 -9.19 13.62 0.67
CA LYS A 420 -8.52 14.54 1.60
C LYS A 420 -7.52 13.84 2.52
N LEU A 421 -7.80 12.62 2.97
CA LEU A 421 -6.89 11.84 3.83
C LEU A 421 -5.55 11.56 3.14
N HIS A 422 -5.55 11.41 1.81
CA HIS A 422 -4.34 11.19 1.02
C HIS A 422 -3.57 12.49 0.69
N GLY A 423 -4.00 13.63 1.25
CA GLY A 423 -3.43 14.94 0.99
C GLY A 423 -3.75 15.49 -0.40
N ILE A 424 -4.86 15.03 -1.00
CA ILE A 424 -5.35 15.53 -2.28
C ILE A 424 -6.06 16.86 -2.04
N VAL A 425 -5.61 17.90 -2.73
CA VAL A 425 -6.25 19.21 -2.73
C VAL A 425 -7.45 19.17 -3.67
N THR A 426 -8.58 19.67 -3.21
CA THR A 426 -9.84 19.65 -3.95
C THR A 426 -10.56 20.99 -3.84
N ASP A 427 -11.26 21.38 -4.89
CA ASP A 427 -12.15 22.53 -4.91
C ASP A 427 -13.61 22.07 -4.92
N ARG A 428 -14.54 22.93 -4.50
CA ARG A 428 -15.98 22.65 -4.45
C ARG A 428 -16.74 23.68 -5.28
N LEU A 429 -17.66 23.21 -6.14
CA LEU A 429 -18.54 24.07 -6.91
C LEU A 429 -19.47 24.91 -6.01
N THR A 430 -19.56 26.19 -6.30
CA THR A 430 -20.40 27.17 -5.59
C THR A 430 -21.81 27.28 -6.17
N GLU A 431 -21.99 26.84 -7.41
CA GLU A 431 -23.25 26.82 -8.15
C GLU A 431 -23.33 25.57 -9.04
N PRO A 432 -24.53 25.11 -9.44
CA PRO A 432 -24.65 24.01 -10.39
C PRO A 432 -24.12 24.43 -11.78
N THR A 433 -23.44 23.53 -12.46
CA THR A 433 -22.90 23.80 -13.81
C THR A 433 -23.15 22.62 -14.73
N GLU A 434 -23.26 22.90 -16.02
CA GLU A 434 -23.34 21.88 -17.06
C GLU A 434 -22.13 22.01 -17.98
N ILE A 435 -21.36 20.93 -18.11
CA ILE A 435 -20.07 20.92 -18.82
C ILE A 435 -19.89 19.61 -19.60
N MET A 436 -19.11 19.68 -20.69
CA MET A 436 -18.72 18.49 -21.44
C MET A 436 -17.68 17.71 -20.64
N VAL A 437 -17.93 16.43 -20.41
CA VAL A 437 -17.01 15.54 -19.69
C VAL A 437 -16.84 14.24 -20.44
N LYS A 438 -15.66 13.64 -20.30
CA LYS A 438 -15.47 12.24 -20.59
C LYS A 438 -15.80 11.39 -19.37
N SER A 439 -16.30 10.19 -19.56
CA SER A 439 -16.62 9.25 -18.50
C SER A 439 -16.53 7.81 -19.00
N TYR A 440 -17.05 6.87 -18.24
CA TYR A 440 -17.07 5.45 -18.59
C TYR A 440 -18.48 4.88 -18.48
N LYS A 441 -18.86 4.05 -19.45
CA LYS A 441 -20.02 3.16 -19.34
C LYS A 441 -19.52 1.75 -19.13
N PHE A 442 -19.93 1.13 -18.03
CA PHE A 442 -19.52 -0.21 -17.65
C PHE A 442 -20.30 -1.29 -18.41
N ARG A 443 -19.67 -2.44 -18.60
CA ARG A 443 -20.24 -3.67 -19.16
C ARG A 443 -19.48 -4.88 -18.63
N ASP A 444 -19.99 -6.07 -18.91
CA ASP A 444 -19.33 -7.35 -18.60
C ASP A 444 -18.79 -7.39 -17.15
N TYR A 445 -19.63 -7.00 -16.19
CA TYR A 445 -19.24 -6.88 -14.79
C TYR A 445 -19.56 -8.13 -13.98
N GLU A 446 -18.69 -8.47 -13.03
CA GLU A 446 -18.86 -9.59 -12.11
C GLU A 446 -18.53 -9.14 -10.68
N PHE A 447 -19.49 -9.34 -9.77
CA PHE A 447 -19.25 -9.18 -8.35
C PHE A 447 -18.59 -10.43 -7.77
N ARG A 448 -17.64 -10.24 -6.85
CA ARG A 448 -17.12 -11.37 -6.06
C ARG A 448 -18.26 -12.09 -5.32
N LYS A 449 -18.23 -13.41 -5.22
CA LYS A 449 -19.30 -14.13 -4.51
C LYS A 449 -19.24 -13.99 -3.00
N THR A 450 -18.10 -13.57 -2.47
CA THR A 450 -17.86 -13.40 -1.04
C THR A 450 -17.24 -12.03 -0.77
N PRO A 451 -17.50 -11.45 0.42
CA PRO A 451 -16.92 -10.18 0.79
C PRO A 451 -15.40 -10.29 0.90
N ASN A 452 -14.71 -9.20 0.57
CA ASN A 452 -13.28 -9.02 0.80
C ASN A 452 -13.09 -7.75 1.64
N GLU A 453 -12.47 -7.84 2.81
CA GLU A 453 -12.32 -6.70 3.74
C GLU A 453 -13.65 -5.99 4.05
N GLY A 454 -14.75 -6.74 4.14
CA GLY A 454 -16.10 -6.21 4.37
C GLY A 454 -16.78 -5.58 3.14
N ARG A 455 -16.14 -5.60 1.96
CA ARG A 455 -16.65 -5.01 0.72
C ARG A 455 -17.03 -6.03 -0.33
N GLN A 456 -17.99 -5.67 -1.17
CA GLN A 456 -18.41 -6.42 -2.33
C GLN A 456 -17.68 -5.91 -3.58
N MET A 457 -16.50 -6.49 -3.87
CA MET A 457 -15.68 -6.04 -5.00
C MET A 457 -16.30 -6.39 -6.36
N VAL A 458 -15.97 -5.62 -7.39
CA VAL A 458 -16.45 -5.79 -8.77
C VAL A 458 -15.30 -5.74 -9.78
N THR A 459 -15.33 -6.63 -10.77
CA THR A 459 -14.52 -6.56 -12.00
C THR A 459 -15.43 -6.13 -13.14
N THR A 460 -14.94 -5.35 -14.10
CA THR A 460 -15.77 -4.84 -15.21
C THR A 460 -14.93 -4.43 -16.41
N GLN A 461 -15.53 -4.46 -17.60
CA GLN A 461 -15.06 -3.76 -18.79
C GLN A 461 -15.79 -2.43 -18.94
N TYR A 462 -15.24 -1.51 -19.73
CA TYR A 462 -15.86 -0.20 -19.92
C TYR A 462 -15.53 0.39 -21.28
N ASP A 463 -16.43 1.24 -21.75
CA ASP A 463 -16.25 2.05 -22.94
C ASP A 463 -16.21 3.53 -22.53
N GLU A 464 -15.32 4.33 -23.15
CA GLU A 464 -15.25 5.77 -22.90
C GLU A 464 -16.47 6.45 -23.52
N THR A 465 -17.10 7.34 -22.76
CA THR A 465 -18.21 8.17 -23.21
C THR A 465 -17.84 9.64 -23.11
N GLU A 466 -18.48 10.49 -23.92
CA GLU A 466 -18.37 11.93 -23.85
C GLU A 466 -19.78 12.52 -23.88
N GLU A 467 -20.11 13.34 -22.89
CA GLU A 467 -21.45 13.89 -22.74
C GLU A 467 -21.45 15.23 -22.01
N LEU A 468 -22.49 16.02 -22.32
CA LEU A 468 -22.82 17.22 -21.56
C LEU A 468 -23.52 16.76 -20.27
N ARG A 469 -22.88 16.97 -19.11
CA ARG A 469 -23.39 16.52 -17.81
C ARG A 469 -23.55 17.70 -16.85
N LYS A 470 -24.72 17.75 -16.19
CA LYS A 470 -24.99 18.70 -15.11
C LYS A 470 -24.43 18.18 -13.79
N PHE A 471 -23.62 19.00 -13.14
CA PHE A 471 -23.06 18.77 -11.81
C PHE A 471 -23.73 19.73 -10.81
N PRO A 472 -24.31 19.21 -9.71
CA PRO A 472 -24.91 20.06 -8.68
C PRO A 472 -23.88 20.96 -7.98
N LYS A 473 -24.38 22.04 -7.36
CA LYS A 473 -23.62 22.81 -6.36
C LYS A 473 -23.06 21.85 -5.31
N GLY A 474 -21.82 22.05 -4.92
CA GLY A 474 -21.14 21.19 -3.96
C GLY A 474 -20.37 20.03 -4.58
N SER A 475 -20.47 19.79 -5.89
CA SER A 475 -19.61 18.81 -6.58
C SER A 475 -18.14 19.20 -6.43
N ILE A 476 -17.27 18.19 -6.38
CA ILE A 476 -15.86 18.33 -6.06
C ILE A 476 -15.04 18.31 -7.35
N VAL A 477 -14.18 19.30 -7.54
CA VAL A 477 -13.22 19.39 -8.64
C VAL A 477 -11.84 19.00 -8.10
N VAL A 478 -11.23 17.99 -8.73
CA VAL A 478 -9.91 17.47 -8.35
C VAL A 478 -8.95 17.77 -9.48
N LEU A 479 -8.18 18.85 -9.35
CA LEU A 479 -7.20 19.23 -10.36
C LEU A 479 -6.01 18.27 -10.34
N MET A 480 -5.52 17.89 -11.51
CA MET A 480 -4.40 16.95 -11.65
C MET A 480 -3.02 17.62 -11.63
N ASN A 481 -2.95 18.94 -11.45
CA ASN A 481 -1.71 19.71 -11.36
C ASN A 481 -1.14 19.76 -9.92
N GLN A 482 -1.06 18.60 -9.27
CA GLN A 482 -0.56 18.46 -7.91
C GLN A 482 0.25 17.18 -7.74
N ARG A 483 1.09 17.12 -6.70
CA ARG A 483 2.01 15.99 -6.43
C ARG A 483 1.30 14.63 -6.30
N THR A 484 0.02 14.63 -5.91
CA THR A 484 -0.80 13.44 -5.68
C THR A 484 -1.46 12.89 -6.95
N ALA A 485 -1.13 13.40 -8.15
CA ALA A 485 -1.78 12.97 -9.40
C ALA A 485 -1.77 11.44 -9.62
N ARG A 486 -0.67 10.75 -9.26
CA ARG A 486 -0.60 9.28 -9.30
C ARG A 486 -1.64 8.64 -8.38
N VAL A 487 -1.78 9.14 -7.15
CA VAL A 487 -2.79 8.67 -6.17
C VAL A 487 -4.20 8.91 -6.66
N ILE A 488 -4.48 10.10 -7.20
CA ILE A 488 -5.79 10.43 -7.77
C ILE A 488 -6.15 9.45 -8.89
N ALA A 489 -5.20 9.16 -9.79
CA ALA A 489 -5.41 8.19 -10.87
C ALA A 489 -5.65 6.77 -10.31
N SER A 490 -4.84 6.30 -9.35
CA SER A 490 -5.01 4.98 -8.73
C SER A 490 -6.36 4.81 -8.04
N ILE A 491 -6.95 5.89 -7.50
CA ILE A 491 -8.26 5.86 -6.84
C ILE A 491 -9.41 5.92 -7.84
N LEU A 492 -9.37 6.88 -8.78
CA LEU A 492 -10.53 7.26 -9.60
C LEU A 492 -10.60 6.56 -10.97
N GLU A 493 -9.52 5.95 -11.46
CA GLU A 493 -9.54 5.27 -12.76
C GLU A 493 -9.95 3.79 -12.59
N PRO A 494 -11.05 3.32 -13.22
CA PRO A 494 -11.57 1.97 -12.98
C PRO A 494 -10.61 0.83 -13.34
N ALA A 495 -9.62 1.08 -14.21
CA ALA A 495 -8.60 0.11 -14.56
C ALA A 495 -7.49 -0.08 -13.51
N ALA A 496 -7.36 0.84 -12.56
CA ALA A 496 -6.33 0.72 -11.54
C ALA A 496 -6.65 -0.41 -10.56
N SER A 497 -5.60 -1.14 -10.15
CA SER A 497 -5.72 -2.13 -9.08
C SER A 497 -5.94 -1.41 -7.75
N GLY A 498 -6.96 -1.85 -7.01
CA GLY A 498 -7.42 -1.21 -5.79
C GLY A 498 -8.17 0.10 -6.02
N SER A 499 -8.68 0.36 -7.23
CA SER A 499 -9.52 1.54 -7.49
C SER A 499 -10.82 1.52 -6.68
N PHE A 500 -11.46 2.67 -6.54
CA PHE A 500 -12.74 2.76 -5.82
C PHE A 500 -13.87 2.02 -6.55
N VAL A 501 -13.78 1.88 -7.87
CA VAL A 501 -14.66 0.97 -8.61
C VAL A 501 -14.40 -0.47 -8.19
N GLU A 502 -13.15 -0.94 -8.19
CA GLU A 502 -12.83 -2.32 -7.82
C GLU A 502 -13.25 -2.66 -6.37
N TRP A 503 -13.09 -1.71 -5.44
CA TRP A 503 -13.54 -1.83 -4.05
C TRP A 503 -15.04 -1.67 -3.84
N GLY A 504 -15.77 -1.26 -4.87
CA GLY A 504 -17.23 -1.18 -4.85
C GLY A 504 -17.82 0.05 -4.18
N PHE A 505 -17.11 1.18 -4.17
CA PHE A 505 -17.66 2.49 -3.75
C PHE A 505 -18.78 2.99 -4.68
N PHE A 506 -18.89 2.40 -5.86
CA PHE A 506 -19.86 2.79 -6.89
C PHE A 506 -20.86 1.68 -7.21
N ASN A 507 -20.99 0.65 -6.37
CA ASN A 507 -21.77 -0.56 -6.68
C ASN A 507 -23.22 -0.30 -7.09
N GLN A 508 -23.85 0.75 -6.54
CA GLN A 508 -25.23 1.15 -6.85
C GLN A 508 -25.46 1.45 -8.35
N ILE A 509 -24.43 1.81 -9.13
CA ILE A 509 -24.60 2.08 -10.57
C ILE A 509 -24.75 0.80 -11.40
N PHE A 510 -24.39 -0.36 -10.83
CA PHE A 510 -24.52 -1.68 -11.46
C PHE A 510 -25.88 -2.34 -11.18
N GLU A 511 -26.78 -1.64 -10.50
CA GLU A 511 -28.11 -2.12 -10.18
C GLU A 511 -29.16 -1.38 -11.01
N GLN A 512 -29.84 -2.11 -11.91
CA GLN A 512 -30.98 -1.58 -12.65
C GLN A 512 -32.14 -1.36 -11.67
N LYS A 513 -32.62 -0.12 -11.56
CA LYS A 513 -33.68 0.24 -10.59
C LYS A 513 -35.09 0.03 -11.13
N GLU A 514 -35.31 0.39 -12.39
CA GLU A 514 -36.62 0.28 -13.04
C GLU A 514 -36.61 -0.81 -14.10
N TYR A 515 -37.76 -1.45 -14.31
CA TYR A 515 -37.93 -2.52 -15.30
C TYR A 515 -39.29 -2.39 -16.00
N SER A 516 -39.43 -3.04 -17.15
CA SER A 516 -40.71 -3.14 -17.86
C SER A 516 -41.37 -4.49 -17.62
N GLU A 517 -42.67 -4.47 -17.30
CA GLU A 517 -43.49 -5.67 -17.34
C GLU A 517 -43.59 -6.24 -18.76
N THR A 518 -43.52 -7.56 -18.89
CA THR A 518 -43.42 -8.23 -20.20
C THR A 518 -44.62 -7.93 -21.10
N TYR A 519 -45.83 -7.82 -20.55
CA TYR A 519 -47.05 -7.51 -21.31
C TYR A 519 -47.08 -6.07 -21.86
N VAL A 520 -46.39 -5.13 -21.21
CA VAL A 520 -46.23 -3.75 -21.72
C VAL A 520 -45.15 -3.73 -22.80
N MET A 521 -44.01 -4.35 -22.50
CA MET A 521 -42.82 -4.29 -23.36
C MET A 521 -42.99 -5.10 -24.64
N GLU A 522 -43.71 -6.23 -24.61
CA GLU A 522 -43.99 -7.04 -25.79
C GLU A 522 -44.73 -6.23 -26.87
N LYS A 523 -45.78 -5.49 -26.47
CA LYS A 523 -46.53 -4.63 -27.39
C LYS A 523 -45.62 -3.53 -27.96
N MET A 524 -44.88 -2.85 -27.09
CA MET A 524 -44.01 -1.75 -27.51
C MET A 524 -42.85 -2.22 -28.38
N ALA A 525 -42.23 -3.38 -28.10
CA ALA A 525 -41.16 -3.95 -28.90
C ALA A 525 -41.62 -4.26 -30.33
N ARG A 526 -42.83 -4.79 -30.51
CA ARG A 526 -43.43 -5.02 -31.83
C ARG A 526 -43.60 -3.72 -32.61
N GLU A 527 -44.14 -2.68 -31.97
CA GLU A 527 -44.28 -1.36 -32.59
C GLU A 527 -42.91 -0.74 -32.93
N MET A 528 -41.89 -0.93 -32.08
CA MET A 528 -40.52 -0.48 -32.34
C MET A 528 -39.95 -1.18 -33.59
N LEU A 529 -40.12 -2.50 -33.72
CA LEU A 529 -39.65 -3.27 -34.87
C LEU A 529 -40.38 -2.94 -36.19
N GLU A 530 -41.65 -2.55 -36.11
CA GLU A 530 -42.42 -2.10 -37.28
C GLU A 530 -41.98 -0.71 -37.76
N LYS A 531 -41.67 0.19 -36.82
CA LYS A 531 -41.30 1.59 -37.10
C LYS A 531 -39.82 1.75 -37.48
N ASP A 532 -38.95 0.86 -37.00
CA ASP A 532 -37.50 0.95 -37.21
C ASP A 532 -36.92 -0.34 -37.84
N PRO A 533 -36.74 -0.35 -39.17
CA PRO A 533 -36.13 -1.48 -39.88
C PRO A 533 -34.68 -1.78 -39.46
N GLN A 534 -33.93 -0.77 -39.01
CA GLN A 534 -32.54 -0.94 -38.57
C GLN A 534 -32.51 -1.65 -37.22
N LEU A 535 -33.37 -1.23 -36.27
CA LEU A 535 -33.54 -1.94 -35.00
C LEU A 535 -33.95 -3.40 -35.21
N LYS A 536 -34.83 -3.66 -36.19
CA LYS A 536 -35.23 -5.03 -36.54
C LYS A 536 -34.06 -5.88 -37.04
N LYS A 537 -33.19 -5.30 -37.86
CA LYS A 537 -31.97 -5.97 -38.30
C LYS A 537 -31.04 -6.30 -37.11
N GLU A 538 -30.79 -5.32 -36.23
CA GLU A 538 -29.96 -5.51 -35.04
C GLU A 538 -30.51 -6.59 -34.10
N PHE A 539 -31.82 -6.60 -33.90
CA PHE A 539 -32.49 -7.62 -33.09
C PHE A 539 -32.29 -9.03 -33.67
N LEU A 540 -32.54 -9.21 -34.98
CA LEU A 540 -32.37 -10.50 -35.64
C LEU A 540 -30.91 -10.98 -35.63
N GLU A 541 -29.96 -10.06 -35.81
CA GLU A 541 -28.53 -10.38 -35.69
C GLU A 541 -28.17 -10.82 -34.26
N LYS A 542 -28.70 -10.14 -33.24
CA LYS A 542 -28.45 -10.53 -31.85
C LYS A 542 -29.07 -11.88 -31.52
N MET A 543 -30.31 -12.13 -31.96
CA MET A 543 -30.99 -13.43 -31.82
C MET A 543 -30.18 -14.59 -32.45
N ALA A 544 -29.50 -14.34 -33.57
CA ALA A 544 -28.69 -15.35 -34.25
C ALA A 544 -27.31 -15.58 -33.60
N LYS A 545 -26.70 -14.53 -33.04
CA LYS A 545 -25.33 -14.58 -32.48
C LYS A 545 -25.30 -15.01 -31.01
N ASP A 546 -26.35 -14.72 -30.24
CA ASP A 546 -26.37 -14.86 -28.79
C ASP A 546 -27.41 -15.91 -28.35
N THR A 547 -26.90 -17.12 -28.05
CA THR A 547 -27.75 -18.28 -27.72
C THR A 547 -28.41 -18.15 -26.35
N GLU A 548 -27.80 -17.45 -25.39
CA GLU A 548 -28.41 -17.22 -24.08
C GLU A 548 -29.50 -16.16 -24.18
N PHE A 549 -29.23 -15.06 -24.88
CA PHE A 549 -30.23 -14.02 -25.15
C PHE A 549 -31.48 -14.57 -25.84
N SER A 550 -31.30 -15.37 -26.90
CA SER A 550 -32.42 -15.90 -27.70
C SER A 550 -33.34 -16.88 -26.97
N LYS A 551 -32.89 -17.44 -25.84
CA LYS A 551 -33.65 -18.42 -25.05
C LYS A 551 -34.43 -17.81 -23.89
N ASP A 552 -34.24 -16.52 -23.60
CA ASP A 552 -34.79 -15.87 -22.42
C ASP A 552 -35.65 -14.66 -22.81
N GLN A 553 -36.96 -14.76 -22.59
CA GLN A 553 -37.92 -13.71 -22.92
C GLN A 553 -37.61 -12.40 -22.17
N TRP A 554 -37.19 -12.49 -20.91
CA TRP A 554 -36.87 -11.31 -20.12
C TRP A 554 -35.66 -10.58 -20.72
N ASN A 555 -34.60 -11.31 -21.09
CA ASN A 555 -33.43 -10.70 -21.73
C ASN A 555 -33.80 -9.99 -23.04
N ILE A 556 -34.64 -10.63 -23.87
CA ILE A 556 -35.13 -10.06 -25.14
C ILE A 556 -35.88 -8.76 -24.88
N LEU A 557 -36.87 -8.77 -23.99
CA LEU A 557 -37.69 -7.60 -23.74
C LEU A 557 -36.92 -6.49 -23.02
N ASN A 558 -36.00 -6.83 -22.10
CA ASN A 558 -35.14 -5.85 -21.45
C ASN A 558 -34.19 -5.16 -22.46
N TRP A 559 -33.76 -5.87 -23.51
CA TRP A 559 -32.97 -5.26 -24.60
C TRP A 559 -33.77 -4.21 -25.38
N PHE A 560 -35.07 -4.44 -25.61
CA PHE A 560 -35.93 -3.39 -26.17
C PHE A 560 -36.18 -2.26 -25.17
N TYR A 561 -36.47 -2.59 -23.90
CA TYR A 561 -36.67 -1.60 -22.84
C TYR A 561 -35.48 -0.64 -22.72
N SER A 562 -34.25 -1.15 -22.86
CA SER A 562 -33.02 -0.35 -22.84
C SER A 562 -32.86 0.66 -23.99
N ARG A 563 -33.75 0.61 -24.98
CA ARG A 563 -33.81 1.53 -26.12
C ARG A 563 -35.02 2.46 -26.06
N THR A 564 -35.81 2.39 -24.99
CA THR A 564 -36.95 3.28 -24.77
C THR A 564 -36.52 4.55 -24.04
N PRO A 565 -37.31 5.63 -24.11
CA PRO A 565 -37.09 6.82 -23.29
C PRO A 565 -37.21 6.59 -21.77
N TYR A 566 -37.79 5.45 -21.35
CA TYR A 566 -37.97 5.08 -19.94
C TYR A 566 -36.72 4.42 -19.33
N TRP A 567 -35.73 4.06 -20.15
CA TRP A 567 -34.49 3.47 -19.66
C TRP A 567 -33.72 4.45 -18.78
N ASP A 568 -33.23 3.97 -17.64
CA ASP A 568 -32.37 4.78 -16.77
C ASP A 568 -31.04 5.06 -17.47
N LYS A 569 -30.86 6.32 -17.88
CA LYS A 569 -29.62 6.79 -18.49
C LYS A 569 -28.45 6.85 -17.51
N GLN A 570 -28.63 6.62 -16.21
CA GLN A 570 -27.54 6.54 -15.23
C GLN A 570 -27.07 5.11 -14.98
N PHE A 571 -27.85 4.10 -15.37
CA PHE A 571 -27.47 2.70 -15.19
C PHE A 571 -26.17 2.38 -15.94
N LEU A 572 -25.22 1.79 -15.22
CA LEU A 572 -23.85 1.46 -15.64
C LEU A 572 -22.96 2.67 -15.97
N ASN A 573 -23.39 3.90 -15.74
CA ASN A 573 -22.56 5.07 -16.01
C ASN A 573 -21.74 5.46 -14.79
N TYR A 574 -20.45 5.69 -15.03
CA TYR A 574 -19.53 6.12 -13.99
C TYR A 574 -19.85 7.57 -13.58
N PRO A 575 -20.07 7.85 -12.28
CA PRO A 575 -20.49 9.19 -11.85
C PRO A 575 -19.37 10.22 -11.94
N VAL A 576 -18.11 9.79 -11.91
CA VAL A 576 -16.95 10.70 -12.01
C VAL A 576 -16.75 11.14 -13.46
N GLY A 577 -16.67 12.45 -13.65
CA GLY A 577 -16.33 13.07 -14.92
C GLY A 577 -14.82 13.34 -15.04
N ARG A 578 -14.30 13.27 -16.27
CA ARG A 578 -12.91 13.53 -16.65
C ARG A 578 -12.89 14.72 -17.59
N ILE A 579 -12.15 15.77 -17.24
CA ILE A 579 -12.11 17.04 -17.98
C ILE A 579 -10.74 17.21 -18.62
N PHE A 580 -10.70 17.22 -19.95
CA PHE A 580 -9.47 17.38 -20.74
C PHE A 580 -9.29 18.81 -21.29
N ASP A 581 -10.38 19.54 -21.44
CA ASP A 581 -10.35 20.91 -21.97
C ASP A 581 -9.92 21.92 -20.90
N LYS A 582 -8.82 22.63 -21.19
CA LYS A 582 -8.26 23.67 -20.31
C LYS A 582 -9.17 24.90 -20.19
N THR A 583 -10.03 25.18 -21.18
CA THR A 583 -10.96 26.30 -21.09
C THR A 583 -12.04 26.02 -20.05
N THR A 584 -12.53 24.78 -20.00
CA THR A 584 -13.41 24.28 -18.93
C THR A 584 -12.76 24.43 -17.55
N ILE A 585 -11.47 24.10 -17.39
CA ILE A 585 -10.76 24.28 -16.10
C ILE A 585 -10.73 25.76 -15.68
N THR A 586 -10.46 26.66 -16.63
CA THR A 586 -10.42 28.11 -16.36
C THR A 586 -11.79 28.63 -15.91
N TYR A 587 -12.86 28.10 -16.49
CA TYR A 587 -14.23 28.39 -16.08
C TYR A 587 -14.53 27.83 -14.69
N LEU A 588 -14.22 26.55 -14.42
CA LEU A 588 -14.48 25.91 -13.13
C LEU A 588 -13.82 26.64 -11.96
N ARG A 589 -12.58 27.10 -12.13
CA ARG A 589 -11.86 27.90 -11.11
C ARG A 589 -12.57 29.20 -10.72
N LYS A 590 -13.42 29.77 -11.58
CA LYS A 590 -14.19 30.98 -11.25
C LYS A 590 -15.40 30.69 -10.38
N ILE A 591 -15.89 29.44 -10.43
CA ILE A 591 -17.12 29.01 -9.78
C ILE A 591 -16.86 27.93 -8.71
N SER A 592 -15.60 27.71 -8.33
CA SER A 592 -15.20 26.78 -7.28
C SER A 592 -14.37 27.46 -6.21
N LEU A 593 -14.49 27.00 -4.97
CA LEU A 593 -13.67 27.44 -3.83
C LEU A 593 -12.86 26.27 -3.29
N PRO A 594 -11.67 26.48 -2.70
CA PRO A 594 -10.95 25.43 -1.99
C PRO A 594 -11.85 24.73 -0.98
N SER A 595 -11.83 23.40 -0.98
CA SER A 595 -12.58 22.63 0.02
C SER A 595 -11.92 22.76 1.38
N GLU A 596 -12.70 23.10 2.41
CA GLU A 596 -12.26 23.11 3.82
C GLU A 596 -11.78 21.74 4.32
#